data_AF-A0A3R6GUC4-F1
#
_entry.id   AF-A0A3R6GUC4-F1
#
_cell.length_a   1.000
_cell.length_b   1.000
_cell.length_c   1.000
_cell.angle_alpha   90.00
_cell.angle_beta   90.00
_cell.angle_gamma   90.00
#
_symmetry.space_group_name_H-M   'P 1'
#
loop_
_entity.id
_entity.type
_entity.pdbx_description
1 polymer ?
#
loop_
_entity_poly.entity_id
_entity_poly.type
_entity_poly.pdbx_seq_one_letter_code
_entity_poly.pdbx_strand_id
1 'polypeptide(L)'
;MNFDFMMECEIKDPKIKAAYDEIYKELVDAEAHYWKEPQQSGILFRKTAERICRFYNDYYEIGFPEGTLLEEFLCYTDKEEHNVLVSRFFSMVKDQRDRLNKLRVLGDDCIWGEEGSDRGMEFCDRMAQDAEKMADAMMEVIKDMCRHFNGRTDVDDRLFYIDWVPDYSEEERFPKKEEVKKRRLSIFSRFFGGKSST
;
A
#
# COMPACT_ATOMS: atom_id res chain seq x y z
N MET A 1 -7.61 -12.60 9.51
CA MET A 1 -6.94 -11.53 8.74
C MET A 1 -7.95 -10.42 8.49
N ASN A 2 -7.47 -9.20 8.27
CA ASN A 2 -8.35 -8.05 8.03
C ASN A 2 -9.25 -8.23 6.81
N PHE A 3 -8.76 -8.90 5.76
CA PHE A 3 -9.50 -9.11 4.52
C PHE A 3 -10.36 -10.39 4.46
N ASP A 4 -10.47 -11.18 5.55
CA ASP A 4 -11.23 -12.45 5.55
C ASP A 4 -12.69 -12.28 5.10
N PHE A 5 -13.28 -11.11 5.35
CA PHE A 5 -14.67 -10.82 5.00
C PHE A 5 -14.98 -11.00 3.50
N MET A 6 -13.99 -10.84 2.62
CA MET A 6 -14.18 -11.01 1.18
C MET A 6 -14.51 -12.48 0.80
N MET A 7 -14.10 -13.41 1.66
CA MET A 7 -14.30 -14.86 1.47
C MET A 7 -15.56 -15.39 2.17
N GLU A 8 -16.26 -14.57 2.95
CA GLU A 8 -17.47 -14.96 3.68
C GLU A 8 -18.70 -15.11 2.75
N CYS A 9 -18.63 -14.68 1.49
CA CYS A 9 -19.73 -14.77 0.53
C CYS A 9 -19.61 -15.98 -0.39
N GLU A 10 -20.73 -16.63 -0.68
CA GLU A 10 -20.80 -17.64 -1.74
C GLU A 10 -20.79 -16.98 -3.13
N ILE A 11 -19.63 -16.98 -3.78
CA ILE A 11 -19.45 -16.46 -5.14
C ILE A 11 -19.83 -17.54 -6.16
N LYS A 12 -20.93 -17.32 -6.89
CA LYS A 12 -21.45 -18.28 -7.89
C LYS A 12 -20.70 -18.24 -9.21
N ASP A 13 -20.21 -17.07 -9.61
CA ASP A 13 -19.46 -16.91 -10.85
C ASP A 13 -18.02 -17.45 -10.66
N PRO A 14 -17.60 -18.49 -11.41
CA PRO A 14 -16.27 -19.07 -11.28
C PRO A 14 -15.14 -18.09 -11.60
N LYS A 15 -15.36 -17.12 -12.51
CA LYS A 15 -14.36 -16.10 -12.86
C LYS A 15 -14.15 -15.13 -11.72
N ILE A 16 -15.24 -14.64 -11.13
CA ILE A 16 -15.18 -13.76 -9.96
C ILE A 16 -14.55 -14.50 -8.78
N LYS A 17 -14.93 -15.77 -8.58
CA LYS A 17 -14.36 -16.60 -7.51
C LYS A 17 -12.85 -16.75 -7.65
N ALA A 18 -12.36 -17.11 -8.84
CA ALA A 18 -10.92 -17.23 -9.09
C ALA A 18 -10.19 -15.90 -8.83
N ALA A 19 -10.75 -14.76 -9.27
CA ALA A 19 -10.17 -13.46 -8.99
C ALA A 19 -10.10 -13.16 -7.48
N TYR A 20 -11.17 -13.46 -6.74
CA TYR A 20 -11.20 -13.29 -5.27
C TYR A 20 -10.16 -14.18 -4.57
N ASP A 21 -10.04 -15.44 -4.97
CA ASP A 21 -9.05 -16.37 -4.39
C ASP A 21 -7.62 -15.85 -4.59
N GLU A 22 -7.31 -15.32 -5.78
CA GLU A 22 -5.99 -14.75 -6.09
C GLU A 22 -5.72 -13.44 -5.34
N ILE A 23 -6.69 -12.53 -5.31
CA ILE A 23 -6.60 -11.26 -4.58
C ILE A 23 -6.43 -11.52 -3.09
N TYR A 24 -7.26 -12.41 -2.52
CA TYR A 24 -7.19 -12.77 -1.11
C TYR A 24 -5.81 -13.32 -0.73
N LYS A 25 -5.23 -14.21 -1.56
CA LYS A 25 -3.89 -14.74 -1.33
C LYS A 25 -2.83 -13.63 -1.25
N GLU A 26 -2.89 -12.64 -2.14
CA GLU A 26 -1.95 -11.52 -2.12
C GLU A 26 -2.16 -10.58 -0.92
N LEU A 27 -3.42 -10.39 -0.50
CA LEU A 27 -3.74 -9.60 0.69
C LEU A 27 -3.25 -10.26 1.98
N VAL A 28 -3.38 -11.58 2.11
CA VAL A 28 -2.82 -12.36 3.23
C VAL A 28 -1.30 -12.19 3.30
N ASP A 29 -0.63 -12.24 2.15
CA ASP A 29 0.82 -12.03 2.05
C ASP A 29 1.20 -10.58 2.44
N ALA A 30 0.44 -9.59 1.96
CA ALA A 30 0.64 -8.18 2.32
C ALA A 30 0.48 -7.93 3.82
N GLU A 31 -0.54 -8.51 4.46
CA GLU A 31 -0.75 -8.43 5.91
C GLU A 31 0.38 -9.13 6.69
N ALA A 32 0.88 -10.28 6.23
CA ALA A 32 1.98 -10.97 6.89
C ALA A 32 3.28 -10.13 6.94
N HIS A 33 3.52 -9.29 5.93
CA HIS A 33 4.64 -8.36 5.90
C HIS A 33 4.37 -7.02 6.59
N TYR A 34 3.11 -6.66 6.84
CA TYR A 34 2.70 -5.32 7.30
C TYR A 34 3.49 -4.84 8.51
N TRP A 35 3.70 -5.72 9.49
CA TRP A 35 4.36 -5.36 10.74
C TRP A 35 5.89 -5.30 10.64
N LYS A 36 6.50 -6.33 10.06
CA LYS A 36 7.96 -6.54 10.09
C LYS A 36 8.67 -5.83 8.94
N GLU A 37 8.02 -5.76 7.78
CA GLU A 37 8.58 -5.27 6.52
C GLU A 37 7.53 -4.39 5.80
N PRO A 38 7.20 -3.20 6.35
CA PRO A 38 6.12 -2.36 5.82
C PRO A 38 6.34 -1.95 4.36
N GLN A 39 7.59 -1.77 3.94
CA GLN A 39 7.92 -1.53 2.54
C GLN A 39 7.44 -2.69 1.65
N GLN A 40 7.72 -3.94 2.03
CA GLN A 40 7.29 -5.13 1.31
C GLN A 40 5.77 -5.26 1.29
N SER A 41 5.10 -4.94 2.41
CA SER A 41 3.64 -4.88 2.48
C SER A 41 3.06 -3.86 1.49
N GLY A 42 3.64 -2.65 1.41
CA GLY A 42 3.24 -1.64 0.44
C GLY A 42 3.44 -2.08 -1.01
N ILE A 43 4.54 -2.76 -1.33
CA ILE A 43 4.78 -3.34 -2.67
C ILE A 43 3.70 -4.37 -3.01
N LEU A 44 3.32 -5.23 -2.07
CA LEU A 44 2.27 -6.23 -2.27
C LEU A 44 0.90 -5.58 -2.46
N PHE A 45 0.55 -4.57 -1.67
CA PHE A 45 -0.70 -3.82 -1.88
C PHE A 45 -0.77 -3.16 -3.27
N ARG A 46 0.34 -2.58 -3.76
CA ARG A 46 0.40 -2.04 -5.13
C ARG A 46 0.15 -3.13 -6.18
N LYS A 47 0.78 -4.29 -6.00
CA LYS A 47 0.62 -5.44 -6.89
C LYS A 47 -0.83 -5.94 -6.89
N THR A 48 -1.47 -6.01 -5.73
CA THR A 48 -2.88 -6.38 -5.63
C THR A 48 -3.78 -5.35 -6.30
N ALA A 49 -3.48 -4.05 -6.18
CA ALA A 49 -4.21 -3.01 -6.90
C ALA A 49 -4.13 -3.20 -8.44
N GLU A 50 -2.95 -3.58 -8.96
CA GLU A 50 -2.78 -3.94 -10.38
C GLU A 50 -3.63 -5.15 -10.77
N ARG A 51 -3.66 -6.18 -9.93
CA ARG A 51 -4.52 -7.36 -10.17
C ARG A 51 -5.99 -7.00 -10.20
N ILE A 52 -6.45 -6.13 -9.30
CA ILE A 52 -7.83 -5.63 -9.28
C ILE A 52 -8.14 -4.86 -10.56
N CYS A 53 -7.23 -4.00 -11.03
CA CYS A 53 -7.41 -3.31 -12.32
C CYS A 53 -7.50 -4.30 -13.49
N ARG A 54 -6.67 -5.34 -13.52
CA ARG A 54 -6.76 -6.40 -14.55
C ARG A 54 -8.07 -7.16 -14.49
N PHE A 55 -8.51 -7.52 -13.30
CA PHE A 55 -9.82 -8.15 -13.12
C PHE A 55 -10.95 -7.27 -13.67
N TYR A 56 -10.96 -5.96 -13.36
CA TYR A 56 -11.95 -5.05 -13.92
C TYR A 56 -11.85 -4.91 -15.45
N ASN A 57 -10.63 -4.86 -15.99
CA ASN A 57 -10.40 -4.83 -17.42
C ASN A 57 -11.03 -6.04 -18.12
N ASP A 58 -10.81 -7.22 -17.57
CA ASP A 58 -11.29 -8.47 -18.16
C ASP A 58 -12.79 -8.65 -17.95
N TYR A 59 -13.31 -8.30 -16.77
CA TYR A 59 -14.72 -8.42 -16.42
C TYR A 59 -15.61 -7.51 -17.29
N TYR A 60 -15.17 -6.27 -17.51
CA TYR A 60 -15.91 -5.29 -18.31
C TYR A 60 -15.50 -5.26 -19.78
N GLU A 61 -14.59 -6.15 -20.20
CA GLU A 61 -14.09 -6.24 -21.57
C GLU A 61 -13.59 -4.88 -22.10
N ILE A 62 -12.84 -4.14 -21.26
CA ILE A 62 -12.43 -2.75 -21.56
C ILE A 62 -11.45 -2.72 -22.74
N GLY A 63 -10.54 -3.69 -22.79
CA GLY A 63 -9.65 -3.94 -23.94
C GLY A 63 -8.21 -3.49 -23.75
N PHE A 64 -7.75 -3.23 -22.52
CA PHE A 64 -6.31 -3.13 -22.27
C PHE A 64 -5.62 -4.48 -22.54
N PRO A 65 -4.40 -4.47 -23.08
CA PRO A 65 -3.67 -5.71 -23.38
C PRO A 65 -3.27 -6.48 -22.11
N GLU A 66 -3.05 -7.78 -22.27
CA GLU A 66 -2.48 -8.60 -21.21
C GLU A 66 -1.10 -8.05 -20.79
N GLY A 67 -0.84 -8.00 -19.48
CA GLY A 67 0.41 -7.44 -18.94
C GLY A 67 0.40 -5.93 -18.73
N THR A 68 -0.70 -5.23 -18.99
CA THR A 68 -0.87 -3.80 -18.65
C THR A 68 -0.53 -3.56 -17.17
N LEU A 69 0.25 -2.52 -16.91
CA LEU A 69 0.72 -2.11 -15.59
C LEU A 69 -0.29 -1.18 -14.91
N LEU A 70 -0.20 -1.06 -13.58
CA LEU A 70 -1.10 -0.23 -12.79
C LEU A 70 -1.18 1.22 -13.27
N GLU A 71 -0.04 1.83 -13.61
CA GLU A 71 0.02 3.21 -14.14
C GLU A 71 -0.69 3.36 -15.48
N GLU A 72 -0.70 2.34 -16.34
CA GLU A 72 -1.33 2.40 -17.66
C GLU A 72 -2.85 2.42 -17.54
N PHE A 73 -3.42 1.73 -16.54
CA PHE A 73 -4.85 1.82 -16.23
C PHE A 73 -5.27 3.20 -15.68
N LEU A 74 -4.35 3.88 -14.98
CA LEU A 74 -4.68 5.03 -14.13
C LEU A 74 -4.16 6.37 -14.66
N CYS A 75 -3.36 6.39 -15.72
CA CYS A 75 -2.77 7.60 -16.26
C CYS A 75 -3.12 7.81 -17.74
N TYR A 76 -3.53 9.04 -18.06
CA TYR A 76 -3.59 9.51 -19.44
C TYR A 76 -2.18 9.68 -20.01
N THR A 77 -2.02 9.46 -21.31
CA THR A 77 -0.77 9.61 -22.07
C THR A 77 -0.97 10.54 -23.25
N ASP A 78 0.02 10.67 -24.13
CA ASP A 78 -0.06 11.39 -25.40
C ASP A 78 -0.79 10.58 -26.51
N LYS A 79 -1.13 9.31 -26.25
CA LYS A 79 -1.80 8.43 -27.23
C LYS A 79 -3.31 8.46 -27.04
N GLU A 80 -4.03 8.95 -28.06
CA GLU A 80 -5.49 9.04 -28.03
C GLU A 80 -6.18 7.69 -27.82
N GLU A 81 -5.72 6.63 -28.50
CA GLU A 81 -6.27 5.28 -28.36
C GLU A 81 -6.19 4.76 -26.91
N HIS A 82 -5.07 5.02 -26.23
CA HIS A 82 -4.88 4.70 -24.82
C HIS A 82 -5.85 5.49 -23.94
N ASN A 83 -5.98 6.80 -24.19
CA ASN A 83 -6.84 7.68 -23.41
C ASN A 83 -8.32 7.32 -23.53
N VAL A 84 -8.75 6.74 -24.65
CA VAL A 84 -10.10 6.17 -24.80
C VAL A 84 -10.29 4.98 -23.83
N LEU A 85 -9.31 4.09 -23.72
CA LEU A 85 -9.37 2.95 -22.79
C LEU A 85 -9.37 3.41 -21.33
N VAL A 86 -8.52 4.37 -20.96
CA VAL A 86 -8.49 4.96 -19.60
C VAL A 86 -9.84 5.59 -19.25
N SER A 87 -10.44 6.32 -20.20
CA SER A 87 -11.76 6.95 -19.97
C SER A 87 -12.87 5.91 -19.81
N ARG A 88 -12.84 4.83 -20.59
CA ARG A 88 -13.76 3.68 -20.41
C ARG A 88 -13.56 3.02 -19.05
N PHE A 89 -12.32 2.77 -18.66
CA PHE A 89 -11.99 2.18 -17.36
C PHE A 89 -12.49 3.04 -16.20
N PHE A 90 -12.18 4.33 -16.18
CA PHE A 90 -12.69 5.24 -15.15
C PHE A 90 -14.20 5.35 -15.11
N SER A 91 -14.89 5.13 -16.24
CA SER A 91 -16.35 5.09 -16.24
C SER A 91 -16.93 3.88 -15.51
N MET A 92 -16.18 2.77 -15.44
CA MET A 92 -16.57 1.55 -14.73
C MET A 92 -16.15 1.57 -13.26
N VAL A 93 -15.02 2.20 -12.92
CA VAL A 93 -14.46 2.24 -11.56
C VAL A 93 -14.54 3.62 -10.89
N LYS A 94 -15.59 4.40 -11.18
CA LYS A 94 -15.71 5.82 -10.78
C LYS A 94 -15.42 6.05 -9.29
N ASP A 95 -15.98 5.21 -8.43
CA ASP A 95 -15.86 5.36 -6.98
C ASP A 95 -14.54 4.79 -6.42
N GLN A 96 -13.80 4.01 -7.22
CA GLN A 96 -12.50 3.45 -6.82
C GLN A 96 -11.30 4.21 -7.37
N ARG A 97 -11.47 5.03 -8.42
CA ARG A 97 -10.36 5.69 -9.15
C ARG A 97 -9.34 6.33 -8.21
N ASP A 98 -9.79 7.17 -7.29
CA ASP A 98 -8.89 7.91 -6.40
C ASP A 98 -8.18 7.00 -5.40
N ARG A 99 -8.86 5.93 -4.96
CA ARG A 99 -8.30 4.92 -4.06
C ARG A 99 -7.24 4.07 -4.75
N LEU A 100 -7.52 3.62 -5.98
CA LEU A 100 -6.56 2.90 -6.83
C LEU A 100 -5.34 3.78 -7.15
N ASN A 101 -5.54 5.06 -7.46
CA ASN A 101 -4.43 5.98 -7.68
C ASN A 101 -3.64 6.28 -6.40
N LYS A 102 -4.28 6.32 -5.22
CA LYS A 102 -3.59 6.41 -3.93
C LYS A 102 -2.70 5.19 -3.69
N LEU A 103 -3.21 3.98 -3.94
CA LEU A 103 -2.44 2.74 -3.86
C LEU A 103 -1.24 2.76 -4.82
N ARG A 104 -1.43 3.26 -6.06
CA ARG A 104 -0.33 3.41 -7.00
C ARG A 104 0.74 4.37 -6.48
N VAL A 105 0.37 5.59 -6.09
CA VAL A 105 1.33 6.63 -5.66
C VAL A 105 2.14 6.20 -4.44
N LEU A 106 1.47 5.66 -3.42
CA LEU A 106 2.15 5.17 -2.21
C LEU A 106 2.99 3.92 -2.50
N GLY A 107 2.47 3.01 -3.32
CA GLY A 107 3.19 1.83 -3.77
C GLY A 107 4.44 2.17 -4.58
N ASP A 108 4.39 3.20 -5.42
CA ASP A 108 5.54 3.68 -6.18
C ASP A 108 6.63 4.24 -5.25
N ASP A 109 6.30 4.93 -4.14
CA ASP A 109 7.30 5.32 -3.11
C ASP A 109 7.81 4.10 -2.33
N CYS A 110 7.01 3.04 -2.14
CA CYS A 110 7.51 1.79 -1.56
C CYS A 110 8.52 1.06 -2.46
N ILE A 111 8.37 1.13 -3.79
CA ILE A 111 9.29 0.48 -4.75
C ILE A 111 10.53 1.35 -5.00
N TRP A 112 10.32 2.63 -5.28
CA TRP A 112 11.35 3.53 -5.81
C TRP A 112 11.73 4.66 -4.85
N GLY A 113 11.10 4.74 -3.70
CA GLY A 113 11.40 5.76 -2.71
C GLY A 113 12.82 5.61 -2.19
N GLU A 114 13.55 6.73 -2.20
CA GLU A 114 14.91 6.80 -1.68
C GLU A 114 14.93 7.43 -0.28
N GLU A 115 15.98 7.14 0.47
CA GLU A 115 16.27 7.83 1.72
C GLU A 115 16.82 9.24 1.41
N GLY A 116 16.14 10.27 1.91
CA GLY A 116 16.49 11.67 1.64
C GLY A 116 16.54 12.46 2.93
N SER A 117 17.67 13.13 3.20
CA SER A 117 17.87 13.94 4.41
C SER A 117 16.92 15.15 4.52
N ASP A 118 16.29 15.53 3.42
CA ASP A 118 15.37 16.66 3.25
C ASP A 118 13.90 16.30 3.48
N ARG A 119 13.55 15.00 3.57
CA ARG A 119 12.15 14.55 3.69
C ARG A 119 11.56 14.68 5.10
N GLY A 120 12.36 15.12 6.09
CA GLY A 120 11.89 15.40 7.46
C GLY A 120 11.40 14.17 8.25
N MET A 121 11.58 12.97 7.72
CA MET A 121 11.14 11.68 8.29
C MET A 121 12.11 10.57 7.86
N GLU A 122 12.42 9.66 8.78
CA GLU A 122 13.25 8.48 8.47
C GLU A 122 12.55 7.59 7.45
N PHE A 123 13.33 6.89 6.62
CA PHE A 123 12.79 6.06 5.54
C PHE A 123 11.81 4.99 6.05
N CYS A 124 12.17 4.26 7.11
CA CYS A 124 11.32 3.21 7.67
C CYS A 124 9.98 3.74 8.20
N ASP A 125 9.99 4.91 8.86
CA ASP A 125 8.76 5.54 9.38
C ASP A 125 7.84 5.96 8.24
N ARG A 126 8.42 6.42 7.11
CA ARG A 126 7.66 6.76 5.91
C ARG A 126 7.01 5.52 5.29
N MET A 127 7.77 4.44 5.09
CA MET A 127 7.23 3.18 4.56
C MET A 127 6.12 2.61 5.45
N ALA A 128 6.24 2.75 6.77
CA ALA A 128 5.19 2.36 7.71
C ALA A 128 3.90 3.17 7.51
N GLN A 129 4.02 4.50 7.40
CA GLN A 129 2.88 5.37 7.15
C GLN A 129 2.24 5.14 5.78
N ASP A 130 3.05 4.81 4.78
CA ASP A 130 2.54 4.51 3.45
C ASP A 130 1.81 3.16 3.46
N ALA A 131 2.36 2.13 4.08
CA ALA A 131 1.69 0.84 4.28
C ALA A 131 0.35 0.98 5.04
N GLU A 132 0.30 1.79 6.09
CA GLU A 132 -0.94 2.10 6.84
C GLU A 132 -1.99 2.74 5.93
N LYS A 133 -1.62 3.81 5.23
CA LYS A 133 -2.53 4.51 4.29
C LYS A 133 -2.96 3.63 3.12
N MET A 134 -2.11 2.69 2.70
CA MET A 134 -2.40 1.71 1.65
C MET A 134 -3.35 0.63 2.16
N ALA A 135 -3.18 0.13 3.38
CA ALA A 135 -4.08 -0.84 3.99
C ALA A 135 -5.52 -0.29 4.09
N ASP A 136 -5.67 0.97 4.54
CA ASP A 136 -6.96 1.66 4.56
C ASP A 136 -7.56 1.82 3.16
N ALA A 137 -6.74 2.22 2.19
CA ALA A 137 -7.22 2.40 0.81
C ALA A 137 -7.63 1.06 0.18
N MET A 138 -6.87 -0.01 0.46
CA MET A 138 -7.16 -1.36 -0.01
C MET A 138 -8.45 -1.89 0.63
N MET A 139 -8.66 -1.69 1.93
CA MET A 139 -9.90 -2.03 2.63
C MET A 139 -11.12 -1.45 1.90
N GLU A 140 -11.06 -0.17 1.55
CA GLU A 140 -12.14 0.49 0.83
C GLU A 140 -12.35 -0.04 -0.61
N VAL A 141 -11.26 -0.38 -1.31
CA VAL A 141 -11.33 -1.00 -2.64
C VAL A 141 -12.00 -2.38 -2.57
N ILE A 142 -11.63 -3.22 -1.59
CA ILE A 142 -12.21 -4.57 -1.42
C ILE A 142 -13.67 -4.49 -0.99
N LYS A 143 -14.04 -3.59 -0.07
CA LYS A 143 -15.45 -3.33 0.27
C LYS A 143 -16.27 -2.98 -0.96
N ASP A 144 -15.74 -2.11 -1.81
CA ASP A 144 -16.43 -1.69 -3.03
C ASP A 144 -16.59 -2.86 -4.02
N MET A 145 -15.57 -3.72 -4.16
CA MET A 145 -15.70 -4.97 -4.91
C MET A 145 -16.82 -5.87 -4.34
N CYS A 146 -16.85 -6.08 -3.02
CA CYS A 146 -17.89 -6.91 -2.38
C CYS A 146 -19.29 -6.30 -2.55
N ARG A 147 -19.43 -4.97 -2.46
CA ARG A 147 -20.67 -4.27 -2.77
C ARG A 147 -21.10 -4.50 -4.21
N HIS A 148 -20.17 -4.31 -5.15
CA HIS A 148 -20.46 -4.33 -6.57
C HIS A 148 -20.79 -5.75 -7.09
N PHE A 149 -19.99 -6.75 -6.74
CA PHE A 149 -20.11 -8.10 -7.30
C PHE A 149 -20.99 -9.03 -6.46
N ASN A 150 -21.14 -8.76 -5.17
CA ASN A 150 -21.85 -9.64 -4.25
C ASN A 150 -23.07 -8.98 -3.60
N GLY A 151 -23.29 -7.67 -3.82
CA GLY A 151 -24.37 -6.92 -3.16
C GLY A 151 -24.23 -6.83 -1.64
N ARG A 152 -23.03 -7.09 -1.10
CA ARG A 152 -22.76 -7.09 0.35
C ARG A 152 -22.71 -5.65 0.85
N THR A 153 -23.66 -5.28 1.71
CA THR A 153 -23.72 -3.94 2.36
C THR A 153 -23.25 -3.97 3.82
N ASP A 154 -23.13 -5.16 4.40
CA ASP A 154 -22.64 -5.41 5.75
C ASP A 154 -21.11 -5.25 5.89
N VAL A 155 -20.42 -4.91 4.78
CA VAL A 155 -18.96 -4.71 4.76
C VAL A 155 -18.56 -3.27 5.10
N ASP A 156 -19.50 -2.34 5.20
CA ASP A 156 -19.21 -0.91 5.36
C ASP A 156 -18.48 -0.60 6.68
N ASP A 157 -18.82 -1.33 7.74
CA ASP A 157 -18.22 -1.19 9.08
C ASP A 157 -16.87 -1.94 9.23
N ARG A 158 -16.40 -2.64 8.20
CA ARG A 158 -15.10 -3.32 8.25
C ARG A 158 -13.98 -2.27 8.27
N LEU A 159 -13.01 -2.40 9.14
CA LEU A 159 -11.86 -1.50 9.21
C LEU A 159 -10.59 -2.33 9.23
N PHE A 160 -9.47 -1.69 8.91
CA PHE A 160 -8.17 -2.31 9.09
C PHE A 160 -7.74 -2.15 10.55
N TYR A 161 -7.60 -3.29 11.23
CA TYR A 161 -7.24 -3.42 12.63
C TYR A 161 -5.81 -3.97 12.72
N ILE A 162 -4.91 -3.16 13.26
CA ILE A 162 -3.48 -3.51 13.39
C ILE A 162 -3.30 -4.72 14.31
N ASP A 163 -4.12 -4.85 15.34
CA ASP A 163 -4.14 -5.98 16.28
C ASP A 163 -4.60 -7.30 15.64
N TRP A 164 -5.15 -7.27 14.42
CA TRP A 164 -5.55 -8.45 13.65
C TRP A 164 -4.50 -8.89 12.64
N VAL A 165 -3.40 -8.13 12.51
CA VAL A 165 -2.26 -8.46 11.66
C VAL A 165 -1.47 -9.63 12.29
N PRO A 166 -1.03 -10.63 11.52
CA PRO A 166 -0.20 -11.71 12.03
C PRO A 166 1.08 -11.21 12.69
N ASP A 167 1.53 -11.92 13.73
CA ASP A 167 2.76 -11.60 14.46
C ASP A 167 2.84 -10.18 15.03
N TYR A 168 1.69 -9.51 15.23
CA TYR A 168 1.66 -8.22 15.90
C TYR A 168 2.21 -8.33 17.33
N SER A 169 3.15 -7.45 17.65
CA SER A 169 3.71 -7.31 19.00
C SER A 169 3.99 -5.84 19.29
N GLU A 170 3.27 -5.22 20.23
CA GLU A 170 3.49 -3.81 20.62
C GLU A 170 4.96 -3.49 20.97
N GLU A 171 5.70 -4.49 21.46
CA GLU A 171 7.09 -4.39 21.88
C GLU A 171 8.07 -4.39 20.69
N GLU A 172 7.72 -5.07 19.60
CA GLU A 172 8.51 -5.15 18.36
C GLU A 172 8.11 -4.06 17.34
N ARG A 173 7.33 -3.06 17.76
CA ARG A 173 6.89 -1.93 16.94
C ARG A 173 8.06 -1.06 16.51
N PHE A 174 8.71 -1.47 15.42
CA PHE A 174 10.00 -0.96 14.98
C PHE A 174 11.06 -1.06 16.11
N PRO A 175 12.35 -1.22 15.81
CA PRO A 175 13.34 -0.93 16.85
C PRO A 175 13.18 0.55 17.21
N LYS A 176 12.55 0.86 18.35
CA LYS A 176 12.74 2.14 19.02
C LYS A 176 14.25 2.27 19.15
N LYS A 177 14.90 3.11 18.32
CA LYS A 177 16.33 3.37 18.46
C LYS A 177 16.55 3.70 19.93
N GLU A 178 17.35 2.89 20.64
CA GLU A 178 17.93 3.32 21.89
C GLU A 178 18.41 4.74 21.67
N GLU A 179 18.00 5.68 22.53
CA GLU A 179 18.60 6.99 22.54
C GLU A 179 20.11 6.77 22.60
N VAL A 180 20.80 6.93 21.47
CA VAL A 180 22.24 7.08 21.47
C VAL A 180 22.43 8.39 22.20
N LYS A 181 22.60 8.29 23.52
CA LYS A 181 23.16 9.34 24.36
C LYS A 181 24.47 9.67 23.68
N LYS A 182 24.43 10.67 22.80
CA LYS A 182 25.60 11.44 22.43
C LYS A 182 26.12 11.98 23.75
N ARG A 183 26.98 11.20 24.41
CA ARG A 183 27.99 11.73 25.31
C ARG A 183 28.65 12.80 24.45
N ARG A 184 28.30 14.05 24.71
CA ARG A 184 29.09 15.21 24.34
C ARG A 184 30.46 14.95 24.96
N LEU A 185 31.32 14.23 24.26
CA LEU A 185 32.74 14.25 24.50
C LEU A 185 33.13 15.68 24.18
N SER A 186 33.25 16.44 25.26
CA SER A 186 33.73 17.80 25.34
C SER A 186 34.86 18.04 24.34
N ILE A 187 34.52 18.65 23.20
CA ILE A 187 35.49 19.24 22.25
C ILE A 187 36.06 20.57 22.84
N PHE A 188 35.64 21.00 24.04
CA PHE A 188 36.09 22.22 24.69
C PHE A 188 37.25 22.07 25.69
N SER A 189 38.05 21.00 25.62
CA SER A 189 39.29 20.88 26.42
C SER A 189 40.59 21.09 25.62
N ARG A 190 40.53 21.60 24.38
CA ARG A 190 41.74 21.89 23.56
C ARG A 190 42.01 23.36 23.25
N PHE A 191 41.30 24.32 23.84
CA PHE A 191 41.50 25.75 23.51
C PHE A 191 41.95 26.68 24.64
N PHE A 192 42.15 26.21 25.89
CA PHE A 192 42.77 27.02 26.95
C PHE A 192 43.83 26.22 27.71
N GLY A 193 45.06 26.26 27.20
CA GLY A 193 46.25 25.71 27.84
C GLY A 193 47.52 26.35 27.26
N GLY A 194 47.44 27.63 26.91
CA GLY A 194 48.58 28.44 26.46
C GLY A 194 49.20 29.18 27.64
N LYS A 195 50.34 28.65 28.10
CA LYS A 195 51.52 29.30 28.72
C LYS A 195 51.34 30.70 29.35
N SER A 196 51.73 30.83 30.62
CA SER A 196 52.48 31.99 31.09
C SER A 196 53.65 31.54 31.96
N SER A 197 54.85 31.80 31.47
CA SER A 197 56.12 31.70 32.17
C SER A 197 56.18 32.69 33.35
N THR A 198 56.70 32.27 34.49
CA THR A 198 57.82 32.93 35.20
C THR A 198 58.47 31.91 36.12
#